data_AF-A0A3D9MQV8-F1
#
_entry.id   AF-A0A3D9MQV8-F1
#
_cell.length_a   1.000
_cell.length_b   1.000
_cell.length_c   1.000
_cell.angle_alpha   90.00
_cell.angle_beta   90.00
_cell.angle_gamma   90.00
#
_symmetry.space_group_name_H-M   'P 1'
#
loop_
_entity.id
_entity.type
_entity.pdbx_description
1 polymer ?
#
loop_
_entity_poly.entity_id
_entity_poly.type
_entity_poly.pdbx_seq_one_letter_code
_entity_poly.pdbx_strand_id
1 'polypeptide(L)'
;MSDLSTSLPRVPRRFDTNPKPLGTALVLIAIGAAYLAQTVSGRQAALYLVGALLGMSLYHAAFGFTSAWRVFIADGCGAGLRAQMLMLAVGVLLFFPALQAGTLFGHPVVGLVAPAGTSVLVGAFICGIDIVSGSLHDWLWQVAAFAGNVLGTRLRPAFDLEVERVRCTGC
;
A
#
# COMPACT_ATOMS: atom_id res chain seq x y z
N MET A 1 -44.57 -9.02 -29.94
CA MET A 1 -44.63 -9.31 -28.50
C MET A 1 -43.81 -10.56 -28.28
N SER A 2 -42.52 -10.38 -28.03
CA SER A 2 -41.57 -11.46 -27.71
C SER A 2 -40.55 -10.85 -26.76
N ASP A 3 -40.49 -11.41 -25.57
CA ASP A 3 -39.88 -10.86 -24.37
C ASP A 3 -38.37 -10.61 -24.52
N LEU A 4 -37.98 -9.34 -24.66
CA LEU A 4 -36.64 -8.87 -24.32
C LEU A 4 -36.54 -8.65 -22.81
N SER A 5 -36.78 -9.72 -22.06
CA SER A 5 -36.23 -9.85 -20.70
C SER A 5 -34.73 -10.09 -20.84
N THR A 6 -34.00 -9.06 -21.27
CA THR A 6 -32.55 -9.04 -21.27
C THR A 6 -32.13 -9.23 -19.82
N SER A 7 -31.76 -10.45 -19.47
CA SER A 7 -31.14 -10.79 -18.20
C SER A 7 -29.91 -9.93 -18.04
N LEU A 8 -30.05 -8.82 -17.29
CA LEU A 8 -28.93 -8.00 -16.89
C LEU A 8 -27.90 -8.92 -16.23
N PRO A 9 -26.62 -8.92 -16.65
CA PRO A 9 -25.60 -9.65 -15.94
C PRO A 9 -25.64 -9.18 -14.48
N ARG A 10 -25.98 -10.12 -13.59
CA ARG A 10 -25.99 -9.88 -12.15
C ARG A 10 -24.58 -9.45 -11.78
N VAL A 11 -24.39 -8.16 -11.50
CA VAL A 11 -23.15 -7.65 -10.90
C VAL A 11 -22.88 -8.54 -9.68
N PRO A 12 -21.75 -9.27 -9.61
CA PRO A 12 -21.42 -10.04 -8.43
C PRO A 12 -21.25 -9.07 -7.27
N ARG A 13 -22.30 -8.89 -6.49
CA ARG A 13 -22.24 -8.26 -5.17
C ARG A 13 -21.97 -9.35 -4.16
N ARG A 14 -20.70 -9.60 -3.90
CA ARG A 14 -20.24 -9.98 -2.56
C ARG A 14 -18.74 -9.74 -2.50
N PHE A 15 -18.34 -8.80 -1.65
CA PHE A 15 -17.07 -8.95 -0.97
C PHE A 15 -17.22 -10.20 -0.11
N ASP A 16 -16.84 -11.38 -0.62
CA ASP A 16 -16.70 -12.57 0.22
C ASP A 16 -15.41 -12.38 1.04
N THR A 17 -15.48 -11.46 1.99
CA THR A 17 -14.41 -11.21 2.94
C THR A 17 -14.39 -12.38 3.91
N ASN A 18 -13.36 -13.21 3.83
CA ASN A 18 -13.20 -14.30 4.77
C ASN A 18 -13.03 -13.71 6.19
N PRO A 19 -13.94 -14.02 7.14
CA PRO A 19 -13.91 -13.42 8.47
C PRO A 19 -12.72 -13.90 9.31
N LYS A 20 -12.13 -15.07 8.98
CA LYS A 20 -11.01 -15.64 9.73
C LYS A 20 -9.72 -14.81 9.62
N PRO A 21 -9.18 -14.51 8.42
CA PRO A 21 -7.99 -13.66 8.29
C PRO A 21 -8.26 -12.21 8.71
N LEU A 22 -9.47 -11.70 8.46
CA LEU A 22 -9.86 -10.36 8.91
C LEU A 22 -9.84 -10.28 10.44
N GLY A 23 -10.44 -11.26 11.11
CA GLY A 23 -10.49 -11.33 12.57
C GLY A 23 -9.10 -11.44 13.20
N THR A 24 -8.23 -12.31 12.68
CA THR A 24 -6.85 -12.44 13.20
C THR A 24 -6.06 -11.16 13.02
N ALA A 25 -6.17 -10.49 11.86
CA ALA A 25 -5.51 -9.20 11.62
C ALA A 25 -6.02 -8.11 12.58
N LEU A 26 -7.33 -7.98 12.75
CA LEU A 26 -7.92 -7.00 13.67
C LEU A 26 -7.50 -7.23 15.12
N VAL A 27 -7.45 -8.49 15.57
CA VAL A 27 -7.00 -8.84 16.92
C VAL A 27 -5.53 -8.46 17.13
N LEU A 28 -4.65 -8.78 16.18
CA LEU A 28 -3.23 -8.43 16.28
C LEU A 28 -3.01 -6.90 16.30
N ILE A 29 -3.75 -6.16 15.46
CA ILE A 29 -3.71 -4.69 15.46
C ILE A 29 -4.23 -4.13 16.79
N ALA A 30 -5.32 -4.66 17.32
CA ALA A 30 -5.88 -4.21 18.60
C ALA A 30 -4.92 -4.46 19.76
N ILE A 31 -4.28 -5.63 19.81
CA ILE A 31 -3.26 -5.97 20.82
C ILE A 31 -2.06 -5.02 20.71
N GLY A 32 -1.54 -4.81 19.49
CA GLY A 32 -0.42 -3.90 19.26
C GLY A 32 -0.73 -2.46 19.67
N ALA A 33 -1.92 -1.97 19.34
CA ALA A 33 -2.38 -0.63 19.74
C ALA A 33 -2.55 -0.51 21.26
N ALA A 34 -3.17 -1.50 21.92
CA ALA A 34 -3.35 -1.51 23.37
C ALA A 34 -2.01 -1.60 24.12
N TYR A 35 -1.04 -2.33 23.58
CA TYR A 35 0.30 -2.41 24.14
C TYR A 35 1.05 -1.07 24.03
N LEU A 36 1.02 -0.42 22.86
CA LEU A 36 1.65 0.89 22.66
C LEU A 36 0.99 2.00 23.50
N ALA A 37 -0.33 1.93 23.67
CA ALA A 37 -1.08 2.88 24.48
C ALA A 37 -0.68 2.80 25.96
N GLN A 38 -0.40 1.60 26.47
CA GLN A 38 -0.03 1.37 27.87
C GLN A 38 1.46 1.61 28.15
N THR A 39 2.34 1.35 27.18
CA THR A 39 3.80 1.38 27.39
C THR A 39 4.47 2.67 26.97
N VAL A 40 3.95 3.38 25.95
CA VAL A 40 4.62 4.56 25.41
C VAL A 40 3.73 5.79 25.42
N SER A 41 2.64 5.80 24.65
CA SER A 41 1.68 6.91 24.62
C SER A 41 0.46 6.61 23.73
N GLY A 42 -0.66 7.28 24.00
CA GLY A 42 -1.83 7.25 23.12
C GLY A 42 -1.57 7.76 21.71
N ARG A 43 -0.64 8.72 21.53
CA ARG A 43 -0.24 9.22 20.21
C ARG A 43 0.45 8.14 19.37
N GLN A 44 1.34 7.34 19.97
CA GLN A 44 1.99 6.25 19.25
C GLN A 44 1.01 5.15 18.85
N ALA A 45 0.04 4.81 19.71
CA ALA A 45 -1.04 3.90 19.36
C ALA A 45 -1.86 4.44 18.16
N ALA A 46 -2.18 5.73 18.14
CA ALA A 46 -2.87 6.36 17.02
C ALA A 46 -2.04 6.30 15.72
N LEU A 47 -0.74 6.60 15.77
CA LEU A 47 0.16 6.49 14.63
C LEU A 47 0.29 5.05 14.12
N TYR A 48 0.31 4.08 15.02
CA TYR A 48 0.30 2.66 14.67
C TYR A 48 -0.98 2.26 13.91
N LEU A 49 -2.15 2.71 14.38
CA LEU A 49 -3.42 2.46 13.68
C LEU A 49 -3.48 3.14 12.30
N VAL A 50 -3.01 4.37 12.19
CA VAL A 50 -2.89 5.05 10.89
C VAL A 50 -1.96 4.27 9.95
N GLY A 51 -0.84 3.78 10.45
CA GLY A 51 0.07 2.91 9.70
C GLY A 51 -0.58 1.60 9.24
N ALA A 52 -1.37 0.95 10.10
CA ALA A 52 -2.10 -0.27 9.75
C ALA A 52 -3.16 -0.03 8.67
N LEU A 53 -3.92 1.07 8.76
CA LEU A 53 -4.91 1.47 7.76
C LEU A 53 -4.26 1.83 6.41
N LEU A 54 -3.14 2.57 6.44
CA LEU A 54 -2.36 2.87 5.24
C LEU A 54 -1.75 1.60 4.62
N GLY A 55 -1.26 0.67 5.44
CA GLY A 55 -0.75 -0.62 4.95
C GLY A 55 -1.84 -1.44 4.26
N MET A 56 -3.05 -1.49 4.84
CA MET A 56 -4.19 -2.17 4.24
C MET A 56 -4.61 -1.55 2.91
N SER A 57 -4.64 -0.21 2.81
CA SER A 57 -4.97 0.47 1.57
C SER A 57 -3.93 0.22 0.47
N LEU A 58 -2.64 0.25 0.81
CA LEU A 58 -1.56 -0.06 -0.13
C LEU A 58 -1.58 -1.52 -0.60
N TYR A 59 -1.86 -2.46 0.32
CA TYR A 59 -1.99 -3.88 -0.01
C TYR A 59 -3.13 -4.13 -1.00
N HIS A 60 -4.31 -3.56 -0.74
CA HIS A 60 -5.46 -3.67 -1.65
C HIS A 60 -5.24 -2.96 -2.98
N ALA A 61 -4.51 -1.86 -2.99
CA ALA A 61 -4.19 -1.13 -4.21
C ALA A 61 -3.08 -1.81 -5.05
N ALA A 62 -2.42 -2.86 -4.53
CA ALA A 62 -1.22 -3.47 -5.11
C ALA A 62 -0.21 -2.40 -5.58
N PHE A 63 -0.11 -1.32 -4.81
CA PHE A 63 0.49 -0.07 -5.26
C PHE A 63 2.02 -0.19 -5.28
N GLY A 64 2.57 -0.38 -6.47
CA GLY A 64 4.01 -0.46 -6.69
C GLY A 64 4.47 0.49 -7.78
N PHE A 65 5.46 1.33 -7.48
CA PHE A 65 6.04 2.22 -8.49
C PHE A 65 6.70 1.40 -9.62
N THR A 66 7.55 0.44 -9.27
CA THR A 66 8.29 -0.39 -10.24
C THR A 66 7.38 -1.30 -11.06
N SER A 67 6.33 -1.89 -10.46
CA SER A 67 5.40 -2.77 -11.15
C SER A 67 4.52 -2.02 -12.16
N ALA A 68 4.03 -0.83 -11.81
CA ALA A 68 3.20 0.00 -12.69
C ALA A 68 3.97 0.44 -13.95
N TRP A 69 5.22 0.88 -13.80
CA TRP A 69 6.09 1.24 -14.93
C TRP A 69 6.41 0.04 -15.81
N ARG A 70 6.66 -1.14 -15.21
CA ARG A 70 6.91 -2.37 -15.98
C ARG A 70 5.70 -2.78 -16.80
N VAL A 71 4.49 -2.78 -16.22
CA VAL A 71 3.24 -3.10 -16.93
C VAL A 71 2.97 -2.08 -18.03
N PHE A 72 3.24 -0.79 -17.79
CA PHE A 72 3.11 0.22 -18.83
C PHE A 72 4.06 0.00 -20.02
N ILE A 73 5.33 -0.34 -19.78
CA ILE A 73 6.32 -0.57 -20.83
C ILE A 73 6.07 -1.91 -21.56
N ALA A 74 5.71 -2.97 -20.84
CA ALA A 74 5.53 -4.31 -21.41
C ALA A 74 4.17 -4.49 -22.08
N ASP A 75 3.09 -4.06 -21.41
CA ASP A 75 1.71 -4.34 -21.82
C ASP A 75 0.98 -3.10 -22.35
N GLY A 76 1.61 -1.91 -22.30
CA GLY A 76 0.99 -0.64 -22.71
C GLY A 76 -0.08 -0.11 -21.75
N CYS A 77 -0.43 -0.85 -20.69
CA CYS A 77 -1.52 -0.49 -19.78
C CYS A 77 -1.08 0.61 -18.80
N GLY A 78 -1.56 1.84 -19.04
CA GLY A 78 -1.24 3.02 -18.21
C GLY A 78 -2.08 3.19 -16.94
N ALA A 79 -2.94 2.23 -16.58
CA ALA A 79 -3.85 2.36 -15.44
C ALA A 79 -3.12 2.63 -14.12
N GLY A 80 -2.01 1.92 -13.86
CA GLY A 80 -1.18 2.12 -12.67
C GLY A 80 -0.50 3.50 -12.64
N LEU A 81 -0.02 3.98 -13.79
CA LEU A 81 0.63 5.29 -13.89
C LEU A 81 -0.38 6.43 -13.66
N ARG A 82 -1.60 6.30 -14.18
CA ARG A 82 -2.70 7.26 -13.92
C ARG A 82 -3.10 7.28 -12.45
N ALA A 83 -3.15 6.12 -11.79
CA ALA A 83 -3.44 6.04 -10.36
C ALA A 83 -2.38 6.77 -9.53
N GLN A 84 -1.10 6.66 -9.89
CA GLN A 84 -0.02 7.41 -9.23
C GLN A 84 -0.17 8.92 -9.40
N MET A 85 -0.45 9.38 -10.62
CA MET A 85 -0.63 10.82 -10.88
C MET A 85 -1.84 11.38 -10.12
N LEU A 86 -2.95 10.63 -10.07
CA LEU A 86 -4.13 11.02 -9.31
C LEU A 86 -3.87 11.06 -7.80
N MET A 87 -3.16 10.05 -7.27
CA MET A 87 -2.76 10.01 -5.87
C MET A 87 -1.87 11.20 -5.49
N LEU A 88 -0.88 11.53 -6.33
CA LEU A 88 -0.03 12.71 -6.13
C LEU A 88 -0.84 14.00 -6.19
N ALA A 89 -1.75 14.14 -7.16
CA ALA A 89 -2.61 15.32 -7.27
C ALA A 89 -3.49 15.50 -6.03
N VAL A 90 -4.12 14.42 -5.55
CA VAL A 90 -4.93 14.44 -4.31
C VAL A 90 -4.07 14.79 -3.11
N GLY A 91 -2.88 14.20 -2.99
CA GLY A 91 -1.92 14.54 -1.93
C GLY A 91 -1.57 16.04 -1.94
N VAL A 92 -1.20 16.59 -3.10
CA VAL A 92 -0.90 18.01 -3.26
C VAL A 92 -2.09 18.89 -2.85
N LEU A 93 -3.29 18.57 -3.34
CA LEU A 93 -4.51 19.32 -3.03
C LEU A 93 -4.87 19.29 -1.53
N LEU A 94 -4.55 18.21 -0.83
CA LEU A 94 -4.80 18.09 0.61
C LEU A 94 -3.73 18.80 1.44
N PHE A 95 -2.44 18.61 1.11
CA PHE A 95 -1.33 19.08 1.93
C PHE A 95 -0.99 20.56 1.69
N PHE A 96 -1.13 21.08 0.47
CA PHE A 96 -0.73 22.46 0.17
C PHE A 96 -1.54 23.50 0.96
N PRO A 97 -2.88 23.40 1.07
CA PRO A 97 -3.65 24.32 1.92
C PRO A 97 -3.26 24.23 3.40
N ALA A 98 -3.01 23.03 3.91
CA ALA A 98 -2.58 22.82 5.29
C ALA A 98 -1.20 23.42 5.57
N LEU A 99 -0.27 23.30 4.60
CA LEU A 99 1.06 23.91 4.67
C LEU A 99 1.01 25.44 4.57
N GLN A 100 0.12 25.98 3.73
CA GLN A 100 -0.09 27.42 3.61
C GLN A 100 -0.66 28.03 4.89
N ALA A 101 -1.54 27.31 5.60
CA ALA A 101 -2.08 27.74 6.88
C ALA A 101 -1.02 27.83 8.00
N GLY A 102 0.11 27.11 7.87
CA GLY A 102 1.26 27.12 8.79
C GLY A 102 0.99 26.50 10.16
N THR A 103 -0.28 26.37 10.57
CA THR A 103 -0.71 25.69 11.79
C THR A 103 -1.95 24.84 11.49
N LEU A 104 -1.99 23.64 12.05
CA LEU A 104 -3.13 22.73 11.94
C LEU A 104 -3.47 22.21 13.34
N PHE A 105 -4.70 22.44 13.79
CA PHE A 105 -5.15 22.08 15.14
C PHE A 105 -4.24 22.60 16.28
N GLY A 106 -3.66 23.81 16.11
CA GLY A 106 -2.75 24.42 17.09
C GLY A 106 -1.32 23.88 17.06
N HIS A 107 -1.00 22.96 16.14
CA HIS A 107 0.37 22.47 15.92
C HIS A 107 0.99 23.13 14.69
N PRO A 108 2.27 23.57 14.75
CA PRO A 108 2.94 24.12 13.58
C PRO A 108 3.15 23.02 12.53
N VAL A 109 2.82 23.34 11.28
CA VAL A 109 3.01 22.44 10.13
C VAL A 109 3.94 23.13 9.15
N VAL A 110 5.11 22.54 8.94
CA VAL A 110 6.13 23.05 8.02
C VAL A 110 6.47 21.99 6.99
N GLY A 111 6.68 22.41 5.75
CA GLY A 111 7.10 21.53 4.67
C GLY A 111 8.58 21.18 4.83
N LEU A 112 8.90 19.89 4.90
CA LEU A 112 10.28 19.42 4.86
C LEU A 112 10.76 19.40 3.40
N VAL A 113 11.18 20.55 2.88
CA VAL A 113 11.67 20.68 1.50
C VAL A 113 13.17 20.37 1.46
N ALA A 114 13.51 19.16 1.02
CA ALA A 114 14.89 18.79 0.72
C ALA A 114 15.21 19.15 -0.75
N PRO A 115 16.24 19.98 -1.02
CA PRO A 115 16.61 20.32 -2.39
C PRO A 115 17.07 19.08 -3.16
N ALA A 116 16.64 18.96 -4.41
CA ALA A 116 17.07 17.90 -5.33
C ALA A 116 18.54 18.14 -5.73
N GLY A 117 19.46 17.67 -4.88
CA GLY A 117 20.90 17.78 -5.08
C GLY A 117 21.54 16.51 -5.64
N THR A 118 22.84 16.58 -5.88
CA THR A 118 23.66 15.42 -6.29
C THR A 118 23.57 14.25 -5.32
N SER A 119 23.41 14.52 -4.02
CA SER A 119 23.20 13.51 -2.99
C SER A 119 21.91 12.69 -3.20
N VAL A 120 20.84 13.32 -3.69
CA VAL A 120 19.57 12.63 -4.00
C VAL A 120 19.72 11.73 -5.22
N LEU A 121 20.41 12.21 -6.26
CA LEU A 121 20.70 11.42 -7.47
C LEU A 121 21.53 10.16 -7.14
N VAL A 122 22.62 10.34 -6.40
CA VAL A 122 23.49 9.23 -5.98
C VAL A 122 22.73 8.28 -5.06
N GLY A 123 21.98 8.80 -4.08
CA GLY A 123 21.17 7.97 -3.18
C GLY A 123 20.08 7.18 -3.89
N ALA A 124 19.40 7.77 -4.88
CA ALA A 124 18.39 7.08 -5.68
C ALA A 124 18.99 5.94 -6.52
N PHE A 125 20.18 6.15 -7.10
CA PHE A 125 20.90 5.12 -7.85
C PHE A 125 21.36 3.97 -6.95
N ILE A 126 21.93 4.30 -5.78
CA ILE A 126 22.35 3.29 -4.79
C ILE A 126 21.15 2.51 -4.26
N CYS A 127 20.03 3.15 -3.91
CA CYS A 127 18.79 2.46 -3.51
C CYS A 127 18.29 1.49 -4.60
N GLY A 128 18.46 1.81 -5.88
CA GLY A 128 18.11 0.91 -6.97
C GLY A 128 19.07 -0.28 -7.10
N ILE A 129 20.37 -0.07 -6.83
CA ILE A 129 21.42 -1.10 -6.90
C ILE A 129 21.49 -1.95 -5.63
N ASP A 130 21.00 -1.46 -4.50
CA ASP A 130 21.14 -2.10 -3.19
C ASP A 130 20.70 -3.58 -3.21
N ILE A 131 19.64 -3.87 -3.97
CA ILE A 131 19.09 -5.22 -4.25
C ILE A 131 20.10 -6.19 -4.89
N VAL A 132 21.08 -5.67 -5.63
CA VAL A 132 22.14 -6.43 -6.32
C VAL A 132 23.45 -6.39 -5.52
N SER A 133 23.56 -5.52 -4.50
CA SER A 133 24.81 -5.21 -3.81
C SER A 133 25.35 -6.39 -2.98
N GLY A 134 24.51 -7.36 -2.61
CA GLY A 134 24.94 -8.58 -1.92
C GLY A 134 25.56 -8.33 -0.54
N SER A 135 25.33 -7.17 0.06
CA SER A 135 25.74 -6.85 1.43
C SER A 135 25.10 -7.81 2.44
N LEU A 136 25.77 -8.09 3.56
CA LEU A 136 25.26 -9.00 4.61
C LEU A 136 23.88 -8.55 5.13
N HIS A 137 23.63 -7.24 5.15
CA HIS A 137 22.33 -6.67 5.55
C HIS A 137 21.23 -6.93 4.51
N ASP A 138 21.53 -6.74 3.23
CA ASP A 138 20.62 -6.98 2.11
C ASP A 138 20.31 -8.49 1.97
N TRP A 139 21.30 -9.36 2.18
CA TRP A 139 21.09 -10.82 2.27
C TRP A 139 20.18 -11.22 3.43
N LEU A 140 20.40 -10.66 4.63
CA LEU A 140 19.55 -10.94 5.79
C LEU A 140 18.11 -10.49 5.52
N TRP A 141 17.94 -9.32 4.90
CA TRP A 141 16.63 -8.80 4.54
C TRP A 141 15.95 -9.65 3.45
N GLN A 142 16.67 -10.06 2.39
CA GLN A 142 16.12 -10.93 1.33
C GLN A 142 15.74 -12.31 1.86
N VAL A 143 16.54 -12.91 2.75
CA VAL A 143 16.21 -14.19 3.39
C VAL A 143 14.97 -14.03 4.28
N ALA A 144 14.89 -12.95 5.07
CA ALA A 144 13.71 -12.67 5.89
C ALA A 144 12.45 -12.40 5.06
N ALA A 145 12.57 -11.65 3.96
CA ALA A 145 11.49 -11.37 3.02
C ALA A 145 11.03 -12.64 2.31
N PHE A 146 11.96 -13.51 1.90
CA PHE A 146 11.65 -14.81 1.31
C PHE A 146 10.97 -15.74 2.31
N ALA A 147 11.50 -15.86 3.53
CA ALA A 147 10.89 -16.64 4.61
C ALA A 147 9.49 -16.13 4.95
N GLY A 148 9.29 -14.81 5.02
CA GLY A 148 7.99 -14.18 5.21
C GLY A 148 7.01 -14.47 4.06
N ASN A 149 7.49 -14.47 2.81
CA ASN A 149 6.68 -14.81 1.64
C ASN A 149 6.30 -16.30 1.62
N VAL A 150 7.24 -17.20 1.95
CA VAL A 150 6.99 -18.64 2.08
C VAL A 150 6.00 -18.91 3.22
N LEU A 151 6.18 -18.28 4.38
CA LEU A 151 5.26 -18.41 5.50
C LEU A 151 3.87 -17.87 5.13
N GLY A 152 3.82 -16.70 4.48
CA GLY A 152 2.58 -16.11 3.99
C GLY A 152 1.87 -17.01 2.98
N THR A 153 2.58 -17.58 2.00
CA THR A 153 2.00 -18.48 0.99
C THR A 153 1.58 -19.83 1.57
N ARG A 154 2.24 -20.33 2.62
CA ARG A 154 1.80 -21.53 3.35
C ARG A 154 0.63 -21.28 4.29
N LEU A 155 0.44 -20.04 4.75
CA LEU A 155 -0.73 -19.64 5.54
C LEU A 155 -1.95 -19.32 4.65
N ARG A 156 -1.76 -18.99 3.36
CA ARG A 156 -2.86 -18.69 2.42
C ARG A 156 -3.94 -19.79 2.32
N PRO A 157 -3.61 -21.10 2.25
CA PRO A 157 -4.62 -22.17 2.22
C PRO A 157 -5.43 -22.27 3.51
N ALA A 158 -4.85 -21.87 4.65
CA ALA A 158 -5.57 -21.86 5.93
C ALA A 158 -6.64 -20.74 5.98
N PHE A 159 -6.53 -19.73 5.11
CA PHE A 159 -7.40 -18.57 5.05
C PHE A 159 -8.20 -18.44 3.75
N ASP A 160 -8.22 -19.49 2.91
CA ASP A 160 -9.04 -19.54 1.68
C ASP A 160 -8.95 -18.27 0.81
N LEU A 161 -7.73 -17.74 0.65
CA LEU A 161 -7.48 -16.50 -0.07
C LEU A 161 -7.31 -16.81 -1.56
N GLU A 162 -8.40 -16.71 -2.33
CA GLU A 162 -8.35 -16.86 -3.79
C GLU A 162 -7.62 -15.68 -4.44
N VAL A 163 -6.66 -15.97 -5.31
CA VAL A 163 -5.89 -14.94 -6.02
C VAL A 163 -6.72 -14.47 -7.21
N GLU A 164 -7.57 -13.48 -6.97
CA GLU A 164 -8.22 -12.73 -8.05
C GLU A 164 -7.12 -12.07 -8.89
N ARG A 165 -6.87 -12.61 -10.09
CA ARG A 165 -5.96 -11.98 -11.04
C ARG A 165 -6.64 -10.74 -11.57
N VAL A 166 -6.08 -9.57 -11.27
CA VAL A 166 -6.47 -8.31 -11.90
C VAL A 166 -6.33 -8.47 -13.41
N ARG A 167 -7.46 -8.69 -14.09
CA ARG A 167 -7.52 -8.61 -15.54
C ARG A 167 -7.36 -7.14 -15.91
N CYS A 168 -6.48 -6.86 -16.87
CA CYS A 168 -6.53 -5.61 -17.58
C CYS A 168 -7.87 -5.58 -18.33
N THR A 169 -8.89 -4.99 -17.71
CA THR A 169 -10.05 -4.45 -18.44
C THR A 169 -9.48 -3.36 -19.36
N GLY A 170 -9.45 -3.65 -20.66
CA GLY A 170 -8.88 -2.78 -21.70
C GLY A 170 -9.47 -1.36 -21.69
N CYS A 171 -8.90 -0.35 -22.34
CA CYS A 171 -7.91 -0.31 -23.42
C CYS A 171 -6.59 0.38 -23.02
#